data_AF-A0A9E0TS65-F1
#
_entry.id   AF-A0A9E0TS65-F1
#
_cell.length_a   1.000
_cell.length_b   1.000
_cell.length_c   1.000
_cell.angle_alpha   90.00
_cell.angle_beta   90.00
_cell.angle_gamma   90.00
#
_symmetry.space_group_name_H-M   'P 1'
#
loop_
_entity.id
_entity.type
_entity.pdbx_description
1 polymer ?
#
loop_
_entity_poly.entity_id
_entity_poly.type
_entity_poly.pdbx_seq_one_letter_code
_entity_poly.pdbx_strand_id
1 'polypeptide(L)'
;MSQPSFQEIYCQRNQCPKERFMRRIFWRALYPHAVLAAPLFLIFNYEYFAPDRDLIAAAGRATDLRHIREEVREFFWDSNNKGWLRRRLFIRVSGQRLKNLARRYLPEDGASASPQGSTPPASRG
;
A
#
# COMPACT_ATOMS: atom_id res chain seq x y z
N MET A 1 15.85 2.31 18.78
CA MET A 1 14.61 1.60 18.39
C MET A 1 14.36 1.91 16.93
N SER A 2 14.26 0.89 16.07
CA SER A 2 13.94 1.10 14.65
C SER A 2 12.49 1.56 14.51
N GLN A 3 12.22 2.50 13.62
CA GLN A 3 10.86 2.96 13.34
C GLN A 3 10.03 1.78 12.80
N PRO A 4 8.78 1.58 13.29
CA PRO A 4 7.94 0.49 12.80
C PRO A 4 7.58 0.72 11.33
N SER A 5 7.60 -0.35 10.55
CA SER A 5 7.28 -0.33 9.12
C SER A 5 5.78 -0.13 8.86
N PHE A 6 5.43 0.23 7.63
CA PHE A 6 4.04 0.35 7.21
C PHE A 6 3.24 -0.92 7.50
N GLN A 7 3.81 -2.09 7.21
CA GLN A 7 3.19 -3.37 7.50
C GLN A 7 2.92 -3.55 9.00
N GLU A 8 3.87 -3.21 9.85
CA GLU A 8 3.74 -3.36 11.31
C GLU A 8 2.66 -2.44 11.86
N ILE A 9 2.70 -1.15 11.50
CA ILE A 9 1.70 -0.17 11.95
C ILE A 9 0.31 -0.55 11.43
N TYR A 10 0.20 -0.97 10.17
CA TYR A 10 -1.06 -1.42 9.58
C TYR A 10 -1.62 -2.64 10.33
N CYS A 11 -0.80 -3.67 10.53
CA CYS A 11 -1.21 -4.90 11.19
C CYS A 11 -1.60 -4.68 12.65
N GLN A 12 -0.85 -3.85 13.37
CA GLN A 12 -1.14 -3.46 14.75
C GLN A 12 -2.50 -2.74 14.85
N ARG A 13 -2.72 -1.72 14.02
CA ARG A 13 -3.97 -0.92 14.06
C ARG A 13 -5.20 -1.67 13.56
N ASN A 14 -5.04 -2.61 12.62
CA ASN A 14 -6.15 -3.35 12.01
C ASN A 14 -6.32 -4.77 12.59
N GLN A 15 -5.58 -5.10 13.66
CA GLN A 15 -5.55 -6.42 14.32
C GLN A 15 -5.46 -7.56 13.30
N CYS A 16 -4.55 -7.44 12.33
CA CYS A 16 -4.39 -8.46 11.30
C CYS A 16 -3.03 -9.14 11.36
N PRO A 17 -2.98 -10.46 11.14
CA PRO A 17 -1.71 -11.18 11.00
C PRO A 17 -0.87 -10.58 9.87
N LYS A 18 0.47 -10.60 10.03
CA LYS A 18 1.43 -10.06 9.04
C LYS A 18 1.24 -10.73 7.67
N GLU A 19 0.85 -11.99 7.65
CA GLU A 19 0.60 -12.82 6.46
C GLU A 19 -0.62 -12.32 5.66
N ARG A 20 -1.56 -11.64 6.31
CA ARG A 20 -2.76 -11.08 5.66
C ARG A 20 -2.54 -9.67 5.10
N PHE A 21 -1.42 -9.01 5.43
CA PHE A 21 -1.11 -7.67 4.97
C PHE A 21 -1.15 -7.59 3.45
N MET A 22 -0.33 -8.40 2.77
CA MET A 22 -0.21 -8.42 1.30
C MET A 22 -1.56 -8.49 0.60
N ARG A 23 -2.38 -9.47 1.00
CA ARG A 23 -3.72 -9.67 0.43
C ARG A 23 -4.63 -8.47 0.69
N ARG A 24 -4.63 -7.91 1.91
CA ARG A 24 -5.49 -6.77 2.26
C ARG A 24 -5.11 -5.49 1.51
N ILE A 25 -3.81 -5.23 1.36
CA ILE A 25 -3.31 -4.06 0.65
C ILE A 25 -3.58 -4.20 -0.85
N PHE A 26 -3.36 -5.39 -1.43
CA PHE A 26 -3.64 -5.67 -2.84
C PHE A 26 -5.06 -5.25 -3.23
N TRP A 27 -6.08 -5.79 -2.56
CA TRP A 27 -7.47 -5.48 -2.87
C TRP A 27 -7.85 -4.02 -2.61
N ARG A 28 -7.27 -3.37 -1.59
CA ARG A 28 -7.55 -1.96 -1.26
C ARG A 28 -6.91 -1.00 -2.27
N ALA A 29 -5.72 -1.33 -2.75
CA ALA A 29 -4.92 -0.49 -3.63
C ALA A 29 -5.23 -0.74 -5.11
N LEU A 30 -5.91 -1.84 -5.45
CA LEU A 30 -6.37 -2.14 -6.81
C LEU A 30 -7.29 -1.06 -7.39
N TYR A 31 -7.27 -0.88 -8.71
CA TYR A 31 -8.28 -0.06 -9.39
C TYR A 31 -9.69 -0.66 -9.20
N PRO A 32 -10.74 0.16 -9.03
CA PRO A 32 -12.09 -0.34 -8.77
C PRO A 32 -12.60 -1.34 -9.81
N HIS A 33 -12.43 -1.04 -11.10
CA HIS A 33 -12.84 -1.95 -12.18
C HIS A 33 -11.95 -3.19 -12.26
N ALA A 34 -10.69 -3.09 -11.82
CA ALA A 34 -9.78 -4.21 -11.76
C ALA A 34 -10.13 -5.20 -10.63
N VAL A 35 -10.88 -4.79 -9.60
CA VAL A 35 -11.36 -5.70 -8.54
C VAL A 35 -12.24 -6.80 -9.12
N LEU A 36 -13.07 -6.48 -10.11
CA LEU A 36 -13.92 -7.46 -10.78
C LEU A 36 -13.12 -8.38 -11.70
N ALA A 37 -12.10 -7.85 -12.38
CA ALA A 37 -11.28 -8.62 -13.31
C ALA A 37 -10.21 -9.48 -12.62
N ALA A 38 -9.68 -9.05 -11.46
CA ALA A 38 -8.53 -9.68 -10.81
C ALA A 38 -8.69 -11.17 -10.48
N PRO A 39 -9.85 -11.68 -10.02
CA PRO A 39 -10.03 -13.12 -9.80
C PRO A 39 -9.74 -13.95 -11.05
N LEU A 40 -10.13 -13.47 -12.23
CA LEU A 40 -9.89 -14.16 -13.49
C LEU A 40 -8.37 -14.28 -13.76
N PHE A 41 -7.63 -13.18 -13.60
CA PHE A 41 -6.18 -13.19 -13.79
C PHE A 41 -5.46 -14.02 -12.72
N LEU A 42 -5.91 -14.02 -11.47
CA LEU A 42 -5.31 -14.85 -10.42
C LEU A 42 -5.44 -16.36 -10.71
N ILE A 43 -6.49 -16.77 -11.43
CA ILE A 43 -6.71 -18.16 -11.83
C ILE A 43 -5.90 -18.50 -13.10
N PHE A 44 -5.96 -17.66 -14.13
CA PHE A 44 -5.39 -17.98 -15.45
C PHE A 44 -3.95 -17.50 -15.66
N ASN A 45 -3.48 -16.53 -14.88
CA ASN A 45 -2.15 -15.95 -14.97
C ASN A 45 -1.73 -15.30 -13.65
N TYR A 46 -1.39 -16.12 -12.65
CA TYR A 46 -0.99 -15.66 -11.32
C TYR A 46 0.23 -14.70 -11.34
N GLU A 47 1.15 -14.90 -12.29
CA GLU A 47 2.35 -14.07 -12.50
C GLU A 47 2.03 -12.67 -13.03
N TYR A 48 0.83 -12.46 -13.58
CA TYR A 48 0.38 -11.14 -14.03
C TYR A 48 0.47 -10.07 -12.94
N PHE A 49 0.24 -10.44 -11.67
CA PHE A 49 0.32 -9.54 -10.52
C PHE A 49 1.66 -9.62 -9.76
N ALA A 50 2.70 -10.28 -10.28
CA ALA A 50 4.00 -10.36 -9.60
C ALA A 50 4.59 -8.96 -9.31
N PRO A 51 4.65 -8.03 -10.28
CA PRO A 51 5.14 -6.68 -10.00
C PRO A 51 4.27 -5.89 -9.00
N ASP A 52 2.97 -6.16 -8.95
CA ASP A 52 2.08 -5.54 -7.97
C ASP A 52 2.36 -6.06 -6.55
N ARG A 53 2.69 -7.35 -6.42
CA ARG A 53 3.11 -7.94 -5.15
C ARG A 53 4.47 -7.38 -4.72
N ASP A 54 5.42 -7.23 -5.64
CA ASP A 54 6.74 -6.68 -5.32
C ASP A 54 6.63 -5.23 -4.83
N LEU A 55 5.82 -4.40 -5.49
CA LEU A 55 5.52 -3.04 -5.04
C LEU A 55 4.91 -3.02 -3.63
N ILE A 56 3.92 -3.88 -3.36
CA ILE A 56 3.28 -3.94 -2.03
C ILE A 56 4.27 -4.41 -0.97
N ALA A 57 5.12 -5.38 -1.29
CA ALA A 57 6.14 -5.89 -0.37
C ALA A 57 7.17 -4.80 -0.04
N ALA A 58 7.62 -4.05 -1.04
CA ALA A 58 8.55 -2.93 -0.85
C ALA A 58 7.92 -1.79 -0.05
N ALA A 59 6.70 -1.37 -0.41
CA ALA A 59 5.94 -0.39 0.36
C ALA A 59 5.66 -0.86 1.80
N GLY A 60 5.48 -2.16 2.02
CA GLY A 60 5.28 -2.75 3.35
C GLY A 60 6.48 -2.55 4.29
N ARG A 61 7.70 -2.50 3.74
CA ARG A 61 8.95 -2.27 4.49
C ARG A 61 9.24 -0.78 4.76
N ALA A 62 8.56 0.12 4.07
CA ALA A 62 8.77 1.56 4.22
C ALA A 62 8.38 2.05 5.62
N THR A 63 9.16 2.99 6.17
CA THR A 63 8.94 3.61 7.48
C THR A 63 8.43 5.06 7.39
N ASP A 64 8.39 5.62 6.18
CA ASP A 64 7.88 6.96 5.89
C ASP A 64 7.21 7.01 4.50
N LEU A 65 6.47 8.08 4.21
CA LEU A 65 5.81 8.24 2.92
C LEU A 65 6.75 8.58 1.77
N ARG A 66 7.96 9.09 2.06
CA ARG A 66 8.95 9.39 1.02
C ARG A 66 9.41 8.10 0.33
N HIS A 67 9.77 7.08 1.11
CA HIS A 67 10.13 5.77 0.57
C HIS A 67 8.99 5.17 -0.26
N ILE A 68 7.72 5.29 0.19
CA ILE A 68 6.59 4.79 -0.62
C ILE A 68 6.46 5.53 -1.96
N ARG A 69 6.74 6.84 -2.00
CA ARG A 69 6.73 7.59 -3.26
C ARG A 69 7.84 7.12 -4.21
N GLU A 70 9.01 6.81 -3.67
CA GLU A 70 10.16 6.29 -4.43
C GLU A 70 9.83 4.92 -5.03
N GLU A 71 9.34 3.98 -4.22
CA GLU A 71 8.92 2.64 -4.67
C GLU A 71 7.82 2.71 -5.74
N VAL A 72 6.82 3.59 -5.55
CA VAL A 72 5.77 3.81 -6.54
C VAL A 72 6.34 4.41 -7.83
N ARG A 73 7.28 5.35 -7.73
CA ARG A 73 7.94 5.94 -8.90
C ARG A 73 8.71 4.86 -9.65
N GLU A 74 9.55 4.08 -8.97
CA GLU A 74 10.33 2.99 -9.57
C GLU A 74 9.43 1.97 -10.27
N PHE A 75 8.35 1.56 -9.63
CA PHE A 75 7.32 0.71 -10.24
C PHE A 75 6.79 1.29 -11.56
N PHE A 76 6.52 2.60 -11.66
CA PHE A 76 6.07 3.18 -12.92
C PHE A 76 7.14 3.19 -14.03
N TRP A 77 8.42 3.25 -13.66
CA TRP A 77 9.53 3.28 -14.61
C TRP A 77 10.07 1.90 -14.98
N ASP A 78 9.73 0.85 -14.23
CA ASP A 78 10.12 -0.54 -14.53
C ASP A 78 9.58 -1.02 -15.89
N SER A 79 10.48 -1.56 -16.72
CA SER A 79 10.18 -2.16 -18.01
C SER A 79 9.19 -3.32 -17.96
N ASN A 80 9.07 -4.04 -16.85
CA ASN A 80 8.13 -5.14 -16.65
C ASN A 80 6.66 -4.65 -16.53
N ASN A 81 6.44 -3.33 -16.41
CA ASN A 81 5.12 -2.72 -16.42
C ASN A 81 4.64 -2.22 -17.81
N LYS A 82 5.32 -2.63 -18.90
CA LYS A 82 5.06 -2.15 -20.28
C LYS A 82 3.99 -2.92 -21.07
N GLY A 83 3.42 -4.01 -20.55
CA GLY A 83 2.41 -4.81 -21.25
C GLY A 83 1.17 -3.99 -21.65
N TRP A 84 0.69 -4.15 -22.89
CA TRP A 84 -0.44 -3.38 -23.45
C TRP A 84 -1.70 -3.42 -22.57
N LEU A 85 -1.99 -4.58 -21.97
CA LEU A 85 -3.13 -4.78 -21.06
C LEU A 85 -3.03 -3.93 -19.78
N ARG A 86 -1.82 -3.84 -19.20
CA ARG A 86 -1.54 -3.02 -18.01
C ARG A 86 -1.59 -1.52 -18.32
N ARG A 87 -1.15 -1.12 -19.52
CA ARG A 87 -1.20 0.27 -19.99
C ARG A 87 -2.61 0.73 -20.39
N ARG A 88 -3.42 -0.14 -20.97
CA ARG A 88 -4.71 0.24 -21.57
C ARG A 88 -5.92 -0.06 -20.70
N LEU A 89 -5.92 -1.18 -19.96
CA LEU A 89 -7.05 -1.60 -19.14
C LEU A 89 -6.86 -1.30 -17.65
N PHE A 90 -5.68 -0.84 -17.22
CA PHE A 90 -5.37 -0.51 -15.82
C PHE A 90 -5.73 -1.61 -14.82
N ILE A 91 -5.63 -2.88 -15.22
CA ILE A 91 -5.82 -4.04 -14.34
C ILE A 91 -4.53 -4.21 -13.53
N ARG A 92 -4.37 -3.41 -12.47
CA ARG A 92 -3.19 -3.36 -11.59
C ARG A 92 -3.50 -2.63 -10.28
N VAL A 93 -2.53 -2.58 -9.38
CA VAL A 93 -2.53 -1.71 -8.22
C VAL A 93 -2.34 -0.25 -8.65
N SER A 94 -3.12 0.64 -8.05
CA SER A 94 -2.96 2.08 -8.21
C SER A 94 -1.96 2.60 -7.19
N GLY A 95 -0.82 3.09 -7.67
CA GLY A 95 0.18 3.75 -6.82
C GLY A 95 -0.40 4.93 -6.04
N GLN A 96 -1.38 5.66 -6.59
CA GLN A 96 -2.06 6.74 -5.87
C GLN A 96 -2.91 6.21 -4.71
N ARG A 97 -3.64 5.11 -4.91
CA ARG A 97 -4.42 4.48 -3.84
C ARG A 97 -3.51 3.89 -2.76
N LEU A 98 -2.37 3.31 -3.15
CA LEU A 98 -1.35 2.81 -2.22
C LEU A 98 -0.78 3.94 -1.35
N LYS A 99 -0.36 5.06 -1.96
CA LYS A 99 0.09 6.26 -1.23
C LYS A 99 -0.99 6.80 -0.29
N ASN A 100 -2.22 6.95 -0.77
CA ASN A 100 -3.34 7.44 0.05
C ASN A 100 -3.65 6.50 1.22
N LEU A 101 -3.52 5.19 1.01
CA LEU A 101 -3.69 4.20 2.06
C LEU A 101 -2.58 4.34 3.11
N ALA A 102 -1.32 4.42 2.70
CA ALA A 102 -0.17 4.51 3.60
C ALA A 102 -0.10 5.82 4.38
N ARG A 103 -0.59 6.93 3.83
CA ARG A 103 -0.64 8.25 4.51
C ARG A 103 -1.41 8.21 5.84
N ARG A 104 -2.30 7.24 6.01
CA ARG A 104 -3.04 7.05 7.26
C ARG A 104 -2.21 6.40 8.38
N TYR A 105 -1.04 5.87 8.06
CA TYR A 105 -0.22 5.05 8.95
C TYR A 105 1.20 5.59 9.10
N LEU A 106 1.77 6.18 8.06
CA LEU A 106 3.15 6.66 8.03
C LEU A 106 3.24 8.19 8.10
N PRO A 107 4.33 8.72 8.68
CA PRO A 107 4.60 10.15 8.66
C PRO A 107 4.99 10.61 7.24
N GLU A 108 4.70 11.87 6.92
CA GLU A 108 4.97 12.47 5.60
C GLU A 108 6.47 12.59 5.28
N ASP A 109 7.28 12.78 6.31
CA ASP A 109 8.74 12.84 6.30
C ASP A 109 9.27 12.26 7.62
N GLY A 110 10.59 12.07 7.75
CA GLY A 110 11.27 11.68 9.00
C GLY A 110 11.11 12.66 10.19
N ALA A 111 9.93 13.27 10.34
CA ALA A 111 9.41 13.86 11.56
C ALA A 111 9.33 12.76 12.64
N SER A 112 10.47 12.53 13.26
CA SER A 112 10.61 11.93 14.58
C SER A 112 9.54 12.51 15.50
N ALA A 113 8.80 11.60 16.14
CA ALA A 113 8.15 11.75 17.44
C ALA A 113 7.60 13.14 17.80
N SER A 114 6.28 13.30 17.69
CA SER A 114 5.55 14.15 18.64
C SER A 114 4.38 13.32 19.20
N PRO A 115 4.37 13.01 20.51
CA PRO A 115 3.26 12.33 21.13
C PRO A 115 2.14 13.36 21.35
N GLN A 116 1.30 13.57 20.33
CA GLN A 116 0.05 14.28 20.56
C GLN A 116 -0.92 13.32 21.24
N GLY A 117 -0.88 13.38 22.58
CA GLY A 117 -1.93 12.87 23.43
C GLY A 117 -3.26 13.41 22.94
N SER A 118 -4.16 12.50 22.59
CA SER A 118 -5.57 12.79 22.41
C SER A 118 -6.14 13.21 23.76
N THR A 119 -6.18 14.51 24.03
CA THR A 119 -7.04 15.08 25.07
C THR A 119 -8.48 14.99 24.56
N PRO A 120 -9.39 14.28 25.25
CA PRO A 120 -10.80 14.31 24.89
C PRO A 120 -11.38 15.69 25.23
N PRO A 121 -12.28 16.25 24.41
CA PRO A 121 -12.94 17.50 24.73
C PRO A 121 -13.83 17.33 25.97
N ALA A 122 -13.71 18.30 26.88
CA ALA A 122 -14.49 18.40 28.10
C ALA A 122 -16.00 18.39 27.81
N SER A 123 -16.72 17.57 28.58
CA SER A 123 -18.17 17.61 28.73
C SER A 123 -18.61 18.99 29.22
N ARG A 124 -19.64 19.55 28.59
CA ARG A 124 -20.45 20.63 29.17
C ARG A 124 -21.74 20.03 29.71
N GLY A 125 -22.04 20.37 30.96
CA GLY A 125 -23.29 20.04 31.65
C GLY A 125 -24.43 20.98 31.30
#